data_AF-A0A495X8R3-F1
#
_entry.id   AF-A0A495X8R3-F1
#
_cell.length_a   1.000
_cell.length_b   1.000
_cell.length_c   1.000
_cell.angle_alpha   90.00
_cell.angle_beta   90.00
_cell.angle_gamma   90.00
#
_symmetry.space_group_name_H-M   'P 1'
#
loop_
_entity.id
_entity.type
_entity.pdbx_description
1 polymer ?
#
loop_
_entity_poly.entity_id
_entity_poly.type
_entity_poly.pdbx_seq_one_letter_code
_entity_poly.pdbx_strand_id
1 'polypeptide(L)'
;MQGPADADRLINNGGEPWPSGVDSNGRPRSELGDGLYAWETREQAERYLEAVSSRPGGPTDLSIIEHRIRGEDFDNLRHADMSTMDDDAATDLWNSGGRHDYDHIQRTTGRFGNEHYFRNTIYHLFVNTRS
;
A
#
# COMPACT_ATOMS: atom_id res chain seq x y z
N MET A 1 2.34 6.78 -0.89
CA MET A 1 3.19 7.99 -0.86
C MET A 1 2.63 8.97 0.13
N GLN A 2 3.51 9.67 0.83
CA GLN A 2 3.19 10.25 2.11
C GLN A 2 3.81 11.64 2.15
N GLY A 3 2.99 12.68 2.37
CA GLY A 3 3.51 14.00 2.70
C GLY A 3 4.29 13.96 4.03
N PRO A 4 4.91 15.06 4.48
CA PRO A 4 5.72 15.06 5.69
C PRO A 4 4.99 14.52 6.93
N ALA A 5 3.73 14.92 7.14
CA ALA A 5 2.91 14.45 8.26
C ALA A 5 2.56 12.95 8.17
N ASP A 6 2.36 12.44 6.97
CA ASP A 6 2.09 11.02 6.76
C ASP A 6 3.36 10.16 6.93
N ALA A 7 4.51 10.70 6.52
CA ALA A 7 5.79 10.04 6.71
C ALA A 7 6.13 9.94 8.19
N ASP A 8 5.94 11.02 8.96
CA ASP A 8 6.12 11.00 10.40
C ASP A 8 5.12 10.06 11.08
N ARG A 9 3.87 9.98 10.60
CA ARG A 9 2.87 9.03 11.11
C ARG A 9 3.32 7.58 10.96
N LEU A 10 3.79 7.20 9.77
CA LEU A 10 4.22 5.82 9.50
C LEU A 10 5.52 5.49 10.24
N ILE A 11 6.48 6.41 10.26
CA ILE A 11 7.78 6.17 10.88
C ILE A 11 7.67 6.17 12.41
N ASN A 12 6.93 7.10 13.00
CA ASN A 12 6.98 7.37 14.43
C ASN A 12 5.70 7.00 15.20
N ASN A 13 4.53 6.91 14.53
CA ASN A 13 3.23 6.80 15.21
C ASN A 13 2.41 5.56 14.81
N GLY A 14 3.05 4.51 14.29
CA GLY A 14 2.38 3.23 14.04
C GLY A 14 1.35 3.24 12.90
N GLY A 15 1.36 4.26 12.03
CA GLY A 15 0.53 4.29 10.84
C GLY A 15 -0.93 4.71 11.07
N GLU A 16 -1.35 5.11 12.27
CA GLU A 16 -2.71 5.63 12.49
C GLU A 16 -2.81 7.17 12.38
N PRO A 17 -3.88 7.72 11.77
CA PRO A 17 -5.00 7.01 11.13
C PRO A 17 -4.61 6.43 9.77
N TRP A 18 -5.19 5.27 9.43
CA TRP A 18 -5.09 4.68 8.10
C TRP A 18 -5.95 5.46 7.10
N PRO A 19 -5.55 5.54 5.82
CA PRO A 19 -6.38 6.16 4.80
C PRO A 19 -7.74 5.46 4.80
N SER A 20 -8.82 6.24 4.90
CA SER A 20 -10.19 5.73 4.92
C SER A 20 -11.11 6.65 4.10
N GLY A 21 -12.26 6.15 3.68
CA GLY A 21 -13.24 6.92 2.90
C GLY A 21 -12.88 7.09 1.42
N VAL A 22 -13.39 8.16 0.82
CA VAL A 22 -13.26 8.46 -0.63
C VAL A 22 -12.43 9.73 -0.87
N ASP A 23 -11.73 9.79 -1.99
CA ASP A 23 -11.06 11.00 -2.46
C ASP A 23 -12.06 12.01 -3.05
N SER A 24 -11.57 13.20 -3.44
CA SER A 24 -12.40 14.25 -4.04
C SER A 24 -13.05 13.86 -5.38
N ASN A 25 -12.66 12.72 -5.95
CA ASN A 25 -13.19 12.16 -7.19
C ASN A 25 -14.10 10.94 -6.91
N GLY A 26 -14.48 10.70 -5.65
CA GLY A 26 -15.37 9.61 -5.25
C GLY A 26 -14.72 8.22 -5.28
N ARG A 27 -13.39 8.13 -5.33
CA ARG A 27 -12.66 6.86 -5.37
C ARG A 27 -12.27 6.43 -3.95
N PRO A 28 -12.42 5.14 -3.58
CA PRO A 28 -11.92 4.63 -2.31
C PRO A 28 -10.43 4.97 -2.15
N ARG A 29 -10.06 5.50 -0.98
CA ARG A 29 -8.66 5.77 -0.65
C ARG A 29 -7.88 4.48 -0.32
N SER A 30 -8.60 3.40 -0.06
CA SER A 30 -8.08 2.09 0.37
C SER A 30 -8.90 0.97 -0.26
N GLU A 31 -8.49 0.50 -1.44
CA GLU A 31 -9.26 -0.46 -2.26
C GLU A 31 -9.31 -1.88 -1.66
N LEU A 32 -8.31 -2.21 -0.83
CA LEU A 32 -8.12 -3.48 -0.13
C LEU A 32 -8.27 -3.29 1.40
N GLY A 33 -8.90 -2.21 1.84
CA GLY A 33 -9.10 -1.89 3.24
C GLY A 33 -7.92 -1.19 3.92
N ASP A 34 -8.08 -0.96 5.22
CA ASP A 34 -7.12 -0.17 6.00
C ASP A 34 -5.78 -0.92 6.13
N GLY A 35 -4.69 -0.25 5.76
CA GLY A 35 -3.38 -0.86 5.81
C GLY A 35 -2.30 -0.09 5.07
N LEU A 36 -1.13 -0.69 5.04
CA LEU A 36 0.04 -0.20 4.33
C LEU A 36 -0.02 -0.65 2.87
N TYR A 37 0.05 0.31 1.95
CA TYR A 37 0.26 0.08 0.53
C TYR A 37 1.70 0.44 0.18
N ALA A 38 2.43 -0.52 -0.39
CA ALA A 38 3.85 -0.41 -0.68
C ALA A 38 4.18 -0.93 -2.07
N TRP A 39 5.19 -0.33 -2.70
CA TRP A 39 5.75 -0.80 -3.96
C TRP A 39 6.81 -1.86 -3.69
N GLU A 40 6.87 -2.89 -4.54
CA GLU A 40 7.81 -4.01 -4.39
C GLU A 40 9.27 -3.53 -4.42
N THR A 41 9.58 -2.57 -5.29
CA THR A 41 10.94 -2.04 -5.44
C THR A 41 10.99 -0.51 -5.37
N ARG A 42 12.18 0.01 -5.08
CA ARG A 42 12.44 1.44 -5.07
C ARG A 42 12.12 2.08 -6.43
N GLU A 43 12.54 1.46 -7.52
CA GLU A 43 12.33 1.98 -8.88
C GLU A 43 10.84 2.04 -9.24
N GLN A 44 10.02 1.14 -8.69
CA GLN A 44 8.57 1.18 -8.84
C GLN A 44 7.98 2.36 -8.03
N ALA A 45 8.45 2.57 -6.79
CA ALA A 45 8.06 3.71 -5.97
C ALA A 45 8.45 5.06 -6.61
N GLU A 46 9.65 5.16 -7.18
CA GLU A 46 10.13 6.35 -7.89
C GLU A 46 9.29 6.64 -9.14
N ARG A 47 8.94 5.62 -9.93
CA ARG A 47 8.03 5.77 -11.08
C ARG A 47 6.65 6.27 -10.66
N TYR A 48 6.11 5.76 -9.56
CA TYR A 48 4.83 6.23 -9.04
C TYR A 48 4.92 7.67 -8.51
N LEU A 49 6.02 8.02 -7.83
CA LEU A 49 6.32 9.37 -7.35
C LEU A 49 6.37 10.37 -8.50
N GLU A 50 7.16 10.10 -9.52
CA GLU A 50 7.24 10.93 -10.72
C GLU A 50 5.85 11.12 -11.35
N ALA A 51 5.08 10.05 -11.48
CA ALA A 51 3.76 10.08 -12.11
C ALA A 51 2.69 10.82 -11.29
N VAL A 52 2.88 11.03 -9.98
CA VAL A 52 1.96 11.79 -9.13
C VAL A 52 2.41 13.24 -9.00
N SER A 53 3.71 13.48 -8.81
CA SER A 53 4.25 14.84 -8.71
C SER A 53 4.20 15.60 -10.05
N SER A 54 4.19 14.91 -11.19
CA SER A 54 4.03 15.54 -12.52
C SER A 54 2.60 15.97 -12.85
N ARG A 55 1.59 15.59 -12.06
CA ARG A 55 0.20 15.96 -12.32
C ARG A 55 -0.03 17.44 -12.04
N PRO A 56 -0.90 18.14 -12.78
CA PRO A 56 -1.31 19.50 -12.42
C PRO A 56 -1.88 19.53 -10.99
N GLY A 57 -1.27 20.34 -10.10
CA GLY A 57 -1.63 20.37 -8.68
C GLY A 57 -1.13 19.16 -7.86
N GLY A 58 -0.19 18.39 -8.41
CA GLY A 58 0.42 17.26 -7.73
C GLY A 58 1.25 17.68 -6.51
N PRO A 59 1.35 16.82 -5.49
CA PRO A 59 2.15 17.08 -4.30
C PRO A 59 3.64 17.17 -4.65
N THR A 60 4.34 18.12 -4.03
CA THR A 60 5.75 18.43 -4.29
C THR A 60 6.69 17.98 -3.17
N ASP A 61 6.14 17.58 -2.03
CA ASP A 61 6.83 17.28 -0.78
C ASP A 61 6.71 15.80 -0.38
N LEU A 62 6.53 14.92 -1.37
CA LEU A 62 6.48 13.48 -1.15
C LEU A 62 7.86 12.89 -0.89
N SER A 63 7.91 11.89 -0.01
CA SER A 63 9.14 11.12 0.25
C SER A 63 8.88 9.61 0.13
N ILE A 64 9.94 8.87 -0.19
CA ILE A 64 9.93 7.40 -0.22
C ILE A 64 10.31 6.89 1.17
N ILE A 65 9.54 5.93 1.66
CA ILE A 65 9.77 5.26 2.94
C ILE A 65 10.02 3.79 2.62
N GLU A 66 11.07 3.25 3.23
CA GLU A 66 11.38 1.84 3.16
C GLU A 66 10.76 1.11 4.34
N HIS A 67 10.08 0.00 4.03
CA HIS A 67 9.39 -0.85 4.99
C HIS A 67 10.06 -2.22 5.00
N ARG A 68 10.54 -2.66 6.16
CA ARG A 68 11.19 -3.97 6.31
C ARG A 68 10.42 -4.84 7.29
N ILE A 69 10.12 -6.07 6.88
CA ILE A 69 9.55 -7.12 7.71
C ILE A 69 10.54 -8.30 7.75
N ARG A 70 10.59 -9.05 8.85
CA ARG A 70 11.44 -10.26 8.93
C ARG A 70 10.83 -11.35 8.05
N GLY A 71 11.68 -12.17 7.42
CA GLY A 71 11.23 -13.26 6.55
C GLY A 71 10.26 -14.21 7.26
N GLU A 72 10.59 -14.64 8.48
CA GLU A 72 9.72 -15.53 9.28
C GLU A 72 8.36 -14.90 9.59
N ASP A 73 8.32 -13.59 9.89
CA ASP A 73 7.07 -12.88 10.15
C ASP A 73 6.23 -12.76 8.87
N PHE A 74 6.89 -12.50 7.73
CA PHE A 74 6.25 -12.43 6.42
C PHE A 74 5.68 -13.78 5.99
N ASP A 75 6.44 -14.86 6.12
CA ASP A 75 6.02 -16.21 5.69
C ASP A 75 4.82 -16.75 6.48
N ASN A 76 4.59 -16.23 7.69
CA ASN A 76 3.46 -16.59 8.54
C ASN A 76 2.18 -15.80 8.23
N LEU A 77 2.23 -14.83 7.32
CA LEU A 77 1.07 -14.02 6.95
C LEU A 77 0.09 -14.83 6.10
N ARG A 78 -1.19 -14.45 6.15
CA ARG A 78 -2.15 -14.96 5.17
C ARG A 78 -2.06 -14.18 3.86
N HIS A 79 -1.49 -14.82 2.83
CA HIS A 79 -1.24 -14.18 1.54
C HIS A 79 -2.34 -14.45 0.50
N ALA A 80 -2.54 -13.47 -0.37
CA ALA A 80 -3.22 -13.58 -1.64
C ALA A 80 -2.37 -12.93 -2.74
N ASP A 81 -2.32 -13.57 -3.92
CA ASP A 81 -1.69 -13.00 -5.11
C ASP A 81 -2.70 -12.90 -6.25
N MET A 82 -3.21 -11.70 -6.47
CA MET A 82 -4.22 -11.41 -7.50
C MET A 82 -3.71 -11.65 -8.91
N SER A 83 -2.39 -11.73 -9.14
CA SER A 83 -1.82 -12.03 -10.46
C SER A 83 -1.93 -13.51 -10.84
N THR A 84 -2.18 -14.37 -9.85
CA THR A 84 -2.29 -15.83 -10.03
C THR A 84 -3.70 -16.36 -9.81
N MET A 85 -4.59 -15.54 -9.26
CA MET A 85 -6.02 -15.83 -9.12
C MET A 85 -6.70 -15.85 -10.48
N ASP A 86 -7.81 -16.59 -10.58
CA ASP A 86 -8.74 -16.41 -11.70
C ASP A 86 -9.45 -15.04 -11.60
N ASP A 87 -9.98 -14.59 -12.74
CA ASP A 87 -10.59 -13.25 -12.86
C ASP A 87 -11.78 -13.06 -11.92
N ASP A 88 -12.57 -14.11 -11.68
CA ASP A 88 -13.75 -14.05 -10.80
C ASP A 88 -13.31 -13.87 -9.34
N ALA A 89 -12.34 -14.66 -8.86
CA ALA A 89 -11.79 -14.55 -7.51
C ALA A 89 -11.07 -13.21 -7.28
N ALA A 90 -10.32 -12.71 -8.26
CA ALA A 90 -9.69 -11.41 -8.19
C ALA A 90 -10.73 -10.28 -8.15
N THR A 91 -11.80 -10.40 -8.94
CA THR A 91 -12.92 -9.45 -8.97
C THR A 91 -13.69 -9.45 -7.64
N ASP A 92 -13.95 -10.61 -7.06
CA ASP A 92 -14.60 -10.73 -5.76
C ASP A 92 -13.76 -10.14 -4.64
N LEU A 93 -12.45 -10.40 -4.64
CA LEU A 93 -11.52 -9.78 -3.69
C LEU A 93 -11.53 -8.25 -3.82
N TRP A 94 -11.50 -7.73 -5.05
CA TRP A 94 -11.60 -6.30 -5.31
C TRP A 94 -12.93 -5.72 -4.78
N ASN A 95 -14.05 -6.36 -5.11
CA ASN A 95 -15.37 -5.92 -4.71
C ASN A 95 -15.63 -6.04 -3.20
N SER A 96 -14.85 -6.85 -2.48
CA SER A 96 -14.93 -6.93 -1.03
C SER A 96 -14.56 -5.61 -0.34
N GLY A 97 -13.80 -4.72 -1.01
CA GLY A 97 -13.49 -3.38 -0.52
C GLY A 97 -12.89 -3.36 0.90
N GLY A 98 -12.00 -4.31 1.19
CA GLY A 98 -11.38 -4.50 2.50
C GLY A 98 -12.09 -5.50 3.43
N ARG A 99 -13.19 -6.11 3.00
CA ARG A 99 -13.88 -7.20 3.73
C ARG A 99 -13.32 -8.58 3.39
N HIS A 100 -12.00 -8.73 3.49
CA HIS A 100 -11.30 -10.00 3.34
C HIS A 100 -10.53 -10.34 4.61
N ASP A 101 -9.91 -11.51 4.67
CA ASP A 101 -9.15 -12.03 5.81
C ASP A 101 -7.64 -12.18 5.54
N TYR A 102 -7.17 -11.77 4.36
CA TYR A 102 -5.74 -11.69 4.02
C TYR A 102 -5.01 -10.58 4.79
N ASP A 103 -3.82 -10.91 5.26
CA ASP A 103 -2.86 -9.99 5.87
C ASP A 103 -1.97 -9.33 4.82
N HIS A 104 -1.69 -10.05 3.72
CA HIS A 104 -0.90 -9.59 2.59
C HIS A 104 -1.61 -9.86 1.27
N ILE A 105 -1.71 -8.85 0.41
CA ILE A 105 -2.19 -8.99 -0.97
C ILE A 105 -1.17 -8.40 -1.92
N GLN A 106 -0.78 -9.16 -2.93
CA GLN A 106 -0.01 -8.66 -4.07
C GLN A 106 -0.93 -8.47 -5.28
N ARG A 107 -0.74 -7.37 -6.02
CA ARG A 107 -1.41 -7.13 -7.30
C ARG A 107 -0.52 -6.44 -8.32
N THR A 108 -0.74 -6.73 -9.60
CA THR A 108 -0.07 -6.05 -10.71
C THR A 108 -0.76 -4.73 -11.05
N THR A 109 -0.02 -3.62 -11.06
CA THR A 109 -0.55 -2.27 -11.30
C THR A 109 -0.03 -1.65 -12.62
N GLY A 110 -0.23 -2.38 -13.72
CA GLY A 110 0.13 -1.93 -15.06
C GLY A 110 1.59 -1.46 -15.14
N ARG A 111 1.82 -0.20 -15.50
CA ARG A 111 3.18 0.36 -15.72
C ARG A 111 4.02 0.57 -14.46
N PHE A 112 3.40 0.53 -13.28
CA PHE A 112 4.09 0.84 -12.02
C PHE A 112 4.76 -0.38 -11.39
N GLY A 113 4.30 -1.60 -11.72
CA GLY A 113 4.83 -2.85 -11.17
C GLY A 113 3.88 -3.48 -10.15
N ASN A 114 4.44 -4.24 -9.22
CA ASN A 114 3.66 -4.92 -8.20
C ASN A 114 3.43 -3.99 -7.00
N GLU A 115 2.18 -3.93 -6.58
CA GLU A 115 1.79 -3.27 -5.34
C GLU A 115 1.46 -4.34 -4.29
N HIS A 116 1.93 -4.09 -3.08
CA HIS A 116 1.68 -4.90 -1.90
C HIS A 116 0.77 -4.13 -0.96
N TYR A 117 -0.28 -4.80 -0.50
CA TYR A 117 -1.09 -4.38 0.62
C TYR A 117 -0.73 -5.22 1.84
N PHE A 118 -0.58 -4.57 2.99
CA PHE A 118 -0.42 -5.18 4.30
C PHE A 118 -1.46 -4.65 5.26
N ARG A 119 -2.21 -5.55 5.91
CA ARG A 119 -3.25 -5.17 6.88
C ARG A 119 -2.69 -4.35 8.02
N ASN A 120 -3.42 -3.34 8.46
CA ASN A 120 -2.99 -2.49 9.58
C ASN A 120 -2.62 -3.26 10.86
N THR A 121 -3.33 -4.34 11.19
CA THR A 121 -3.09 -5.13 12.41
C THR A 121 -1.70 -5.77 12.45
N ILE A 122 -1.05 -5.99 11.30
CA ILE A 122 0.31 -6.53 11.21
C ILE A 122 1.38 -5.45 11.06
N TYR A 123 1.01 -4.16 11.06
CA TYR A 123 1.96 -3.08 10.84
C TYR A 123 3.08 -3.02 11.87
N HIS A 124 2.79 -3.46 13.10
CA HIS A 124 3.77 -3.55 14.19
C HIS A 124 4.95 -4.51 13.89
N LEU A 125 4.86 -5.34 12.86
CA LEU A 125 5.94 -6.22 12.41
C LEU A 125 6.98 -5.49 11.53
N PHE A 126 6.68 -4.26 11.10
CA PHE A 126 7.55 -3.49 10.21
C PHE A 126 8.53 -2.59 10.96
N VAL A 127 9.75 -2.52 10.43
CA VAL A 127 10.71 -1.44 10.69
C VAL A 127 10.63 -0.46 9.52
N ASN A 128 10.37 0.82 9.84
CA ASN A 128 10.16 1.87 8.85
C ASN A 128 11.33 2.86 8.88
N THR A 129 11.92 3.14 7.72
CA THR A 129 13.03 4.08 7.61
C THR A 129 12.84 5.03 6.44
N ARG A 130 13.21 6.30 6.62
CA ARG A 130 13.26 7.26 5.52
C ARG A 130 14.50 6.98 4.69
N SER A 131 14.34 6.98 3.36
CA SER A 131 15.46 6.87 2.42
C SER A 131 15.79 8.21 1.77
#